data_AF-A0A1Y2LU14-F1
#
_entry.id   AF-A0A1Y2LU14-F1
#
_cell.length_a   1.000
_cell.length_b   1.000
_cell.length_c   1.000
_cell.angle_alpha   90.00
_cell.angle_beta   90.00
_cell.angle_gamma   90.00
#
_symmetry.space_group_name_H-M   'P 1'
#
loop_
_entity.id
_entity.type
_entity.pdbx_description
1 polymer ?
#
loop_
_entity_poly.entity_id
_entity_poly.type
_entity_poly.pdbx_seq_one_letter_code
_entity_poly.pdbx_strand_id
1 'polypeptide(L)'
;MFSRLCVARAHTPFRASLRSPRSSQCSFIIACANRAYSVVTSLPPAEHYHVPCRSSGSIKLDVYHALDASSPVLIYLPPGPVVAQNPEAEEGIIAALRASSAATVVRINYRASSQHQFPTPYHDVLYGYDWIQENMLVDDAQNPYAARLGVCGQLMGGSIASMLALTECRVGESRIVAAAVNNPIVDWVFPDSLAHISPSELPEPAFGDETSFPAEEDMMAELKALKVGELPKKTRRKRKARTVPLTSWQAWADSSSIPTLPLSEMRSILFRRQEDMFDRFASPIHFFRSPHAQLVLPQAPDCPLDQPDYALDIETQMSLNHYNSFNCEAPEPLGPPELTRCRSYARVYPQAGSGKVSLPVWRIATGAQSPLHDQAADMAKFLKRSIARHSMKAQTGRLRATDPSEKRYYEEYAESRVTLEAHADTGLWSQQVLGAKTTAHIEDVGGWMKQRLAPENA
;
A
#
# COMPACT_ATOMS: atom_id res chain seq x y z
N MET A 1 -14.76 14.43 71.02
CA MET A 1 -13.96 15.60 71.45
C MET A 1 -14.45 16.77 70.60
N PHE A 2 -15.25 17.71 71.13
CA PHE A 2 -14.84 18.87 71.96
C PHE A 2 -13.77 19.73 71.25
N SER A 3 -13.92 21.05 71.03
CA SER A 3 -14.93 22.02 71.52
C SER A 3 -15.12 23.25 70.60
N ARG A 4 -16.21 23.99 70.81
CA ARG A 4 -16.53 25.31 70.22
C ARG A 4 -15.91 26.48 71.00
N LEU A 5 -15.86 27.69 70.41
CA LEU A 5 -16.27 29.04 70.92
C LEU A 5 -15.67 30.10 69.95
N CYS A 6 -16.42 30.96 69.24
CA CYS A 6 -17.13 32.20 69.67
C CYS A 6 -16.17 33.24 70.32
N VAL A 7 -16.16 34.55 70.00
CA VAL A 7 -17.25 35.55 69.99
C VAL A 7 -16.86 36.83 69.19
N ALA A 8 -17.75 37.33 68.31
CA ALA A 8 -18.25 38.73 68.07
C ALA A 8 -17.33 40.00 68.12
N ARG A 9 -17.73 41.25 67.76
CA ARG A 9 -19.02 41.84 67.29
C ARG A 9 -18.80 43.21 66.57
N ALA A 10 -19.57 43.47 65.50
CA ALA A 10 -20.16 44.73 64.99
C ALA A 10 -19.54 46.14 65.24
N HIS A 11 -19.62 47.04 64.24
CA HIS A 11 -20.69 48.08 64.17
C HIS A 11 -20.74 48.90 62.85
N THR A 12 -21.96 49.22 62.41
CA THR A 12 -22.39 50.15 61.32
C THR A 12 -22.53 51.60 61.87
N PRO A 13 -22.65 52.70 61.07
CA PRO A 13 -23.73 53.01 60.09
C PRO A 13 -23.22 53.75 58.80
N PHE A 14 -23.97 54.46 57.93
CA PHE A 14 -25.37 54.97 57.90
C PHE A 14 -25.95 54.99 56.45
N ARG A 15 -26.87 55.94 56.12
CA ARG A 15 -27.63 56.10 54.86
C ARG A 15 -27.54 57.51 54.26
N ALA A 16 -27.77 57.62 52.94
CA ALA A 16 -28.68 58.57 52.23
C ALA A 16 -28.19 58.77 50.77
N SER A 17 -28.95 59.11 49.72
CA SER A 17 -30.39 59.19 49.40
C SER A 17 -30.47 59.66 47.93
N LEU A 18 -31.39 59.08 47.16
CA LEU A 18 -31.82 59.44 45.79
C LEU A 18 -31.75 60.93 45.37
N ARG A 19 -31.39 61.16 44.09
CA ARG A 19 -31.97 62.21 43.22
C ARG A 19 -31.75 61.91 41.73
N SER A 20 -32.80 62.04 40.93
CA SER A 20 -32.77 62.35 39.49
C SER A 20 -33.45 63.73 39.29
N PRO A 21 -33.32 64.45 38.16
CA PRO A 21 -34.03 64.06 36.93
C PRO A 21 -33.46 64.54 35.54
N ARG A 22 -34.11 64.07 34.47
CA ARG A 22 -34.37 64.71 33.15
C ARG A 22 -33.23 65.08 32.16
N SER A 23 -33.12 64.23 31.14
CA SER A 23 -33.25 64.53 29.69
C SER A 23 -32.63 65.80 29.07
N SER A 24 -31.71 65.58 28.11
CA SER A 24 -31.59 66.36 26.87
C SER A 24 -31.19 65.40 25.73
N GLN A 25 -31.92 65.43 24.60
CA GLN A 25 -31.54 64.68 23.39
C GLN A 25 -30.52 65.49 22.57
N CYS A 26 -29.46 64.84 22.10
CA CYS A 26 -28.68 65.29 20.95
C CYS A 26 -28.19 64.06 20.18
N SER A 27 -28.70 63.89 18.96
CA SER A 27 -28.34 62.77 18.08
C SER A 27 -26.98 63.00 17.45
N PHE A 28 -26.01 62.11 17.73
CA PHE A 28 -24.81 61.97 16.92
C PHE A 28 -24.79 60.57 16.30
N ILE A 29 -24.92 60.54 14.97
CA ILE A 29 -24.75 59.33 14.18
C ILE A 29 -23.24 59.05 14.14
N ILE A 30 -22.79 58.08 14.94
CA ILE A 30 -21.47 57.48 14.77
C ILE A 30 -21.68 56.19 13.98
N ALA A 31 -21.20 56.18 12.75
CA ALA A 31 -21.23 55.00 11.90
C ALA A 31 -20.33 53.92 12.52
N CYS A 32 -20.94 52.88 13.09
CA CYS A 32 -20.24 51.66 13.44
C CYS A 32 -19.78 50.99 12.15
N ALA A 33 -18.55 51.28 11.72
CA ALA A 33 -17.88 50.53 10.68
C ALA A 33 -17.73 49.08 11.17
N ASN A 34 -18.49 48.16 10.57
CA ASN A 34 -18.34 46.73 10.79
C ASN A 34 -16.95 46.30 10.30
N ARG A 35 -15.93 46.42 11.16
CA ARG A 35 -14.76 45.56 11.08
C ARG A 35 -15.21 44.15 11.45
N ALA A 36 -15.61 43.40 10.43
CA ALA A 36 -15.61 41.96 10.52
C ALA A 36 -14.19 41.52 10.86
N TYR A 37 -13.95 41.21 12.13
CA TYR A 37 -12.77 40.44 12.52
C TYR A 37 -12.98 39.04 11.95
N SER A 38 -12.44 38.80 10.76
CA SER A 38 -12.15 37.45 10.32
C SER A 38 -11.10 36.91 11.27
N VAL A 39 -11.55 36.28 12.35
CA VAL A 39 -10.69 35.37 13.11
C VAL A 39 -10.36 34.25 12.12
N VAL A 40 -9.18 34.37 11.51
CA VAL A 40 -8.56 33.26 10.80
C VAL A 40 -8.17 32.28 11.90
N THR A 41 -9.11 31.43 12.30
CA THR A 41 -8.84 30.26 13.12
C THR A 41 -7.96 29.36 12.27
N SER A 42 -6.65 29.55 12.39
CA SER A 42 -5.66 28.62 11.87
C SER A 42 -6.06 27.22 12.36
N LEU A 43 -6.17 26.28 11.43
CA LEU A 43 -6.40 24.87 11.76
C LEU A 43 -5.42 24.44 12.86
N PRO A 44 -5.86 23.68 13.88
CA PRO A 44 -4.98 23.32 14.98
C PRO A 44 -3.72 22.62 14.46
N PRO A 45 -2.55 22.93 15.08
CA PRO A 45 -1.27 22.36 14.67
C PRO A 45 -1.29 20.84 14.78
N ALA A 46 -0.34 20.20 14.11
CA ALA A 46 -0.20 18.75 14.18
C ALA A 46 0.11 18.29 15.62
N GLU A 47 -0.63 17.31 16.10
CA GLU A 47 -0.30 16.61 17.34
C GLU A 47 0.71 15.51 17.06
N HIS A 48 1.64 15.29 18.00
CA HIS A 48 2.79 14.43 17.79
C HIS A 48 2.81 13.31 18.82
N TYR A 49 2.72 12.07 18.35
CA TYR A 49 2.74 10.87 19.19
C TYR A 49 3.97 10.02 18.89
N HIS A 50 4.54 9.41 19.92
CA HIS A 50 5.65 8.47 19.80
C HIS A 50 5.15 7.05 20.06
N VAL A 51 5.19 6.20 19.04
CA VAL A 51 4.71 4.81 19.12
C VAL A 51 5.91 3.86 19.28
N PRO A 52 5.95 3.03 20.35
CA PRO A 52 7.04 2.10 20.58
C PRO A 52 6.93 0.86 19.67
N CYS A 53 7.89 0.70 18.77
CA CYS A 53 8.00 -0.45 17.86
C CYS A 53 8.75 -1.62 18.52
N ARG A 54 8.31 -2.01 19.73
CA ARG A 54 8.93 -3.01 20.61
C ARG A 54 10.45 -2.77 20.77
N SER A 55 11.29 -3.77 20.51
CA SER A 55 12.75 -3.68 20.59
C SER A 55 13.39 -2.91 19.43
N SER A 56 12.64 -2.57 18.39
CA SER A 56 13.15 -1.87 17.20
C SER A 56 13.17 -0.34 17.34
N GLY A 57 12.90 0.23 18.52
CA GLY A 57 12.87 1.67 18.79
C GLY A 57 11.46 2.26 18.78
N SER A 58 11.30 3.51 18.32
CA SER A 58 10.00 4.17 18.19
C SER A 58 9.89 4.95 16.89
N ILE A 59 8.64 5.22 16.48
CA ILE A 59 8.29 6.07 15.34
C ILE A 59 7.46 7.27 15.80
N LYS A 60 7.39 8.29 14.95
CA LYS A 60 6.56 9.48 15.17
C LYS A 60 5.28 9.37 14.32
N LEU A 61 4.13 9.58 14.93
CA LEU A 61 2.87 9.85 14.23
C LEU A 61 2.56 11.35 14.32
N ASP A 62 2.19 11.94 13.18
CA ASP A 62 1.68 13.31 13.14
C ASP A 62 0.18 13.27 12.83
N VAL A 63 -0.63 13.73 13.78
CA VAL A 63 -2.10 13.70 13.70
C VAL A 63 -2.61 15.11 13.41
N TYR A 64 -3.33 15.24 12.29
CA TYR A 64 -3.91 16.49 11.82
C TYR A 64 -5.44 16.38 11.89
N HIS A 65 -5.99 16.66 13.07
CA HIS A 65 -7.43 16.54 13.37
C HIS A 65 -8.32 17.28 12.37
N ALA A 66 -9.44 16.68 11.99
CA ALA A 66 -10.50 17.39 11.28
C ALA A 66 -11.13 18.51 12.14
N LEU A 67 -12.05 19.28 11.55
CA LEU A 67 -12.84 20.26 12.30
C LEU A 67 -13.93 19.63 13.18
N ASP A 68 -14.34 18.40 12.85
CA ASP A 68 -15.35 17.62 13.57
C ASP A 68 -14.68 16.37 14.17
N ALA A 69 -14.88 16.12 15.46
CA ALA A 69 -14.30 14.98 16.17
C ALA A 69 -14.82 13.62 15.68
N SER A 70 -16.00 13.58 15.05
CA SER A 70 -16.60 12.36 14.46
C SER A 70 -16.11 12.03 13.04
N SER A 71 -15.15 12.80 12.53
CA SER A 71 -14.62 12.65 11.16
C SER A 71 -13.87 11.34 10.96
N PRO A 72 -13.94 10.74 9.75
CA PRO A 72 -13.18 9.52 9.46
C PRO A 72 -11.67 9.77 9.51
N VAL A 73 -10.89 8.70 9.69
CA VAL A 73 -9.42 8.76 9.70
C VAL A 73 -8.85 8.38 8.32
N LEU A 74 -7.93 9.21 7.83
CA LEU A 74 -7.18 9.02 6.59
C LEU A 74 -5.69 8.88 6.90
N ILE A 75 -5.14 7.69 6.66
CA ILE A 75 -3.72 7.40 6.85
C ILE A 75 -2.93 7.92 5.64
N TYR A 76 -1.90 8.72 5.88
CA TYR A 76 -0.95 9.21 4.87
C TYR A 76 0.42 8.57 5.08
N LEU A 77 0.94 7.93 4.03
CA LEU A 77 2.27 7.33 4.00
C LEU A 77 3.20 8.14 3.08
N PRO A 78 4.26 8.79 3.62
CA PRO A 78 5.23 9.55 2.86
C PRO A 78 5.90 8.74 1.72
N PRO A 79 6.47 9.40 0.69
CA PRO A 79 7.04 8.73 -0.48
C PRO A 79 8.23 7.79 -0.18
N GLY A 80 8.84 7.91 1.00
CA GLY A 80 10.04 7.18 1.40
C GLY A 80 11.31 7.75 0.74
N PRO A 81 12.49 7.16 1.01
CA PRO A 81 13.79 7.68 0.57
C PRO A 81 14.04 7.60 -0.96
N VAL A 82 13.05 7.13 -1.73
CA VAL A 82 13.07 6.94 -3.18
C VAL A 82 13.29 8.26 -3.96
N VAL A 83 12.83 9.37 -3.40
CA VAL A 83 12.97 10.72 -3.97
C VAL A 83 13.46 11.69 -2.91
N ALA A 84 14.05 12.82 -3.34
CA ALA A 84 14.41 13.90 -2.44
C ALA A 84 13.18 14.37 -1.64
N GLN A 85 13.29 14.36 -0.31
CA GLN A 85 12.22 14.80 0.59
C GLN A 85 12.07 16.33 0.49
N ASN A 86 10.84 16.82 0.45
CA ASN A 86 10.54 18.24 0.51
C ASN A 86 9.43 18.47 1.55
N PRO A 87 9.78 18.91 2.78
CA PRO A 87 8.80 19.14 3.84
C PRO A 87 7.70 20.13 3.48
N GLU A 88 8.02 21.23 2.79
CA GLU A 88 7.03 22.24 2.37
C GLU A 88 6.00 21.64 1.40
N ALA A 89 6.45 20.82 0.45
CA ALA A 89 5.56 20.13 -0.47
C ALA A 89 4.70 19.07 0.25
N GLU A 90 5.25 18.36 1.25
CA GLU A 90 4.50 17.40 2.06
C GLU A 90 3.45 18.07 2.96
N GLU A 91 3.76 19.20 3.58
CA GLU A 91 2.81 20.00 4.34
C GLU A 91 1.68 20.50 3.43
N GLY A 92 1.99 20.94 2.21
CA GLY A 92 1.00 21.29 1.18
C GLY A 92 0.09 20.12 0.81
N ILE A 93 0.63 18.91 0.62
CA ILE A 93 -0.14 17.68 0.36
C ILE A 93 -1.09 17.39 1.53
N ILE A 94 -0.59 17.40 2.76
CA ILE A 94 -1.37 17.08 3.96
C ILE A 94 -2.46 18.14 4.20
N ALA A 95 -2.16 19.43 3.99
CA ALA A 95 -3.14 20.51 4.09
C ALA A 95 -4.27 20.36 3.05
N ALA A 96 -3.92 20.07 1.79
CA ALA A 96 -4.89 19.84 0.73
C ALA A 96 -5.77 18.60 1.00
N LEU A 97 -5.17 17.49 1.46
CA LEU A 97 -5.90 16.28 1.86
C LEU A 97 -6.85 16.55 3.03
N ARG A 98 -6.37 17.18 4.12
CA ARG A 98 -7.18 17.51 5.32
C ARG A 98 -8.38 18.41 4.95
N ALA A 99 -8.15 19.44 4.15
CA ALA A 99 -9.19 20.38 3.73
C ALA A 99 -10.26 19.75 2.83
N SER A 100 -9.86 18.96 1.83
CA SER A 100 -10.78 18.38 0.84
C SER A 100 -11.49 17.11 1.34
N SER A 101 -10.81 16.27 2.13
CA SER A 101 -11.42 15.06 2.70
C SER A 101 -12.34 15.33 3.89
N ALA A 102 -12.11 16.43 4.62
CA ALA A 102 -12.68 16.66 5.95
C ALA A 102 -12.44 15.47 6.91
N ALA A 103 -11.36 14.71 6.70
CA ALA A 103 -10.93 13.59 7.53
C ALA A 103 -9.80 14.02 8.47
N THR A 104 -9.64 13.32 9.60
CA THR A 104 -8.44 13.43 10.43
C THR A 104 -7.30 12.71 9.72
N VAL A 105 -6.28 13.46 9.30
CA VAL A 105 -5.15 12.88 8.54
C VAL A 105 -4.07 12.44 9.54
N VAL A 106 -3.64 11.18 9.45
CA VAL A 106 -2.56 10.64 10.29
C VAL A 106 -1.38 10.26 9.41
N ARG A 107 -0.28 11.01 9.53
CA ARG A 107 0.99 10.72 8.88
C ARG A 107 1.79 9.73 9.73
N ILE A 108 2.12 8.57 9.16
CA ILE A 108 2.99 7.58 9.80
C ILE A 108 4.43 7.79 9.31
N ASN A 109 5.32 8.28 10.17
CA ASN A 109 6.75 8.44 9.83
C ASN A 109 7.50 7.13 10.02
N TYR A 110 7.23 6.17 9.13
CA TYR A 110 7.95 4.91 9.07
C TYR A 110 9.43 5.13 8.72
N ARG A 111 10.31 4.26 9.23
CA ARG A 111 11.76 4.40 9.02
C ARG A 111 12.20 3.51 7.88
N ALA A 112 12.78 4.11 6.84
CA ALA A 112 13.35 3.43 5.69
C ALA A 112 14.72 4.04 5.35
N SER A 113 15.78 3.25 5.47
CA SER A 113 17.16 3.67 5.20
C SER A 113 18.09 2.44 5.11
N SER A 114 19.39 2.64 4.87
CA SER A 114 20.40 1.58 5.00
C SER A 114 20.50 0.97 6.41
N GLN A 115 20.03 1.69 7.45
CA GLN A 115 19.96 1.20 8.83
C GLN A 115 18.59 0.55 9.14
N HIS A 116 17.55 0.95 8.42
CA HIS A 116 16.16 0.48 8.57
C HIS A 116 15.68 -0.14 7.25
N GLN A 117 16.27 -1.29 6.94
CA GLN A 117 15.98 -2.11 5.77
C GLN A 117 14.68 -2.91 5.96
N PHE A 118 14.19 -3.57 4.92
CA PHE A 118 13.12 -4.56 5.03
C PHE A 118 13.41 -5.58 6.16
N PRO A 119 12.42 -5.97 7.00
CA PRO A 119 11.00 -5.57 6.99
C PRO A 119 10.66 -4.32 7.83
N THR A 120 11.63 -3.60 8.40
CA THR A 120 11.41 -2.51 9.37
C THR A 120 10.36 -1.46 8.94
N PRO A 121 10.37 -0.91 7.70
CA PRO A 121 9.39 0.09 7.27
C PRO A 121 7.93 -0.41 7.36
N TYR A 122 7.72 -1.69 7.09
CA TYR A 122 6.40 -2.31 7.02
C TYR A 122 5.89 -2.62 8.44
N HIS A 123 6.77 -3.10 9.32
CA HIS A 123 6.45 -3.28 10.74
C HIS A 123 6.15 -1.95 11.43
N ASP A 124 6.92 -0.89 11.14
CA ASP A 124 6.67 0.46 11.64
C ASP A 124 5.25 0.93 11.26
N VAL A 125 4.82 0.74 10.01
CA VAL A 125 3.44 1.10 9.59
C VAL A 125 2.37 0.26 10.27
N LEU A 126 2.61 -1.04 10.50
CA LEU A 126 1.67 -1.89 11.26
C LEU A 126 1.54 -1.42 12.72
N TYR A 127 2.65 -1.11 13.41
CA TYR A 127 2.58 -0.54 14.76
C TYR A 127 1.87 0.83 14.79
N GLY A 128 2.06 1.66 13.76
CA GLY A 128 1.31 2.90 13.61
C GLY A 128 -0.18 2.69 13.37
N TYR A 129 -0.55 1.67 12.60
CA TYR A 129 -1.94 1.27 12.35
C TYR A 129 -2.62 0.74 13.63
N ASP A 130 -1.98 -0.20 14.33
CA ASP A 130 -2.44 -0.74 15.61
C ASP A 130 -2.69 0.41 16.62
N TRP A 131 -1.76 1.35 16.73
CA TRP A 131 -1.91 2.52 17.60
C TRP A 131 -3.13 3.39 17.21
N ILE A 132 -3.37 3.61 15.92
CA ILE A 132 -4.56 4.35 15.45
C ILE A 132 -5.84 3.63 15.89
N GLN A 133 -5.89 2.29 15.75
CA GLN A 133 -7.04 1.50 16.20
C GLN A 133 -7.27 1.61 17.71
N GLU A 134 -6.21 1.48 18.52
CA GLU A 134 -6.29 1.49 19.98
C GLU A 134 -6.58 2.87 20.58
N ASN A 135 -6.21 3.96 19.92
CA ASN A 135 -6.24 5.32 20.49
C ASN A 135 -7.24 6.26 19.82
N MET A 136 -7.60 6.05 18.55
CA MET A 136 -8.50 6.93 17.80
C MET A 136 -9.85 6.29 17.46
N LEU A 137 -9.95 4.96 17.49
CA LEU A 137 -11.16 4.22 17.11
C LEU A 137 -11.88 3.63 18.33
N VAL A 138 -11.91 4.41 19.41
CA VAL A 138 -12.53 4.10 20.70
C VAL A 138 -13.62 5.11 21.04
N ASP A 139 -14.68 4.67 21.72
CA ASP A 139 -15.74 5.55 22.22
C ASP A 139 -15.36 6.24 23.54
N ASP A 140 -16.23 7.14 24.04
CA ASP A 140 -16.04 7.86 25.33
C ASP A 140 -15.91 6.91 26.55
N ALA A 141 -16.29 5.64 26.40
CA ALA A 141 -16.18 4.59 27.41
C ALA A 141 -14.99 3.63 27.13
N GLN A 142 -14.09 4.02 26.23
CA GLN A 142 -12.88 3.30 25.81
C GLN A 142 -13.13 1.95 25.09
N ASN A 143 -14.33 1.72 24.54
CA ASN A 143 -14.63 0.53 23.76
C ASN A 143 -14.26 0.74 22.28
N PRO A 144 -13.59 -0.22 21.62
CA PRO A 144 -13.26 -0.10 20.21
C PRO A 144 -14.51 -0.21 19.33
N TYR A 145 -14.66 0.71 18.37
CA TYR A 145 -15.73 0.68 17.37
C TYR A 145 -15.20 0.35 15.97
N ALA A 146 -16.03 -0.30 15.15
CA ALA A 146 -15.64 -0.69 13.79
C ALA A 146 -15.68 0.51 12.83
N ALA A 147 -14.53 1.14 12.59
CA ALA A 147 -14.40 2.30 11.73
C ALA A 147 -14.10 1.95 10.26
N ARG A 148 -14.38 2.91 9.38
CA ARG A 148 -14.04 2.85 7.95
C ARG A 148 -12.89 3.81 7.69
N LEU A 149 -11.72 3.25 7.39
CA LEU A 149 -10.45 3.95 7.27
C LEU A 149 -10.07 4.16 5.80
N GLY A 150 -9.41 5.27 5.51
CA GLY A 150 -8.76 5.52 4.22
C GLY A 150 -7.25 5.37 4.34
N VAL A 151 -6.59 4.95 3.27
CA VAL A 151 -5.12 5.00 3.17
C VAL A 151 -4.69 5.67 1.87
N CYS A 152 -3.65 6.49 1.94
CA CYS A 152 -3.06 7.13 0.77
C CYS A 152 -1.53 7.20 0.88
N GLY A 153 -0.85 7.17 -0.27
CA GLY A 153 0.61 7.22 -0.30
C GLY A 153 1.18 7.24 -1.72
N GLN A 154 2.44 7.63 -1.83
CA GLN A 154 3.17 7.76 -3.09
C GLN A 154 4.40 6.84 -3.11
N LEU A 155 4.85 6.33 -4.27
CA LEU A 155 6.10 5.55 -4.40
C LEU A 155 6.19 4.38 -3.40
N MET A 156 7.14 4.42 -2.44
CA MET A 156 7.27 3.41 -1.38
C MET A 156 6.12 3.49 -0.38
N GLY A 157 5.68 4.70 0.00
CA GLY A 157 4.44 4.88 0.77
C GLY A 157 3.20 4.35 0.03
N GLY A 158 3.19 4.44 -1.31
CA GLY A 158 2.16 3.84 -2.16
C GLY A 158 2.22 2.30 -2.16
N SER A 159 3.41 1.72 -2.05
CA SER A 159 3.62 0.29 -1.84
C SER A 159 3.06 -0.17 -0.50
N ILE A 160 3.48 0.47 0.60
CA ILE A 160 3.05 0.13 1.96
C ILE A 160 1.54 0.41 2.14
N ALA A 161 1.00 1.46 1.51
CA ALA A 161 -0.45 1.73 1.48
C ALA A 161 -1.20 0.62 0.74
N SER A 162 -0.63 0.09 -0.35
CA SER A 162 -1.21 -1.04 -1.07
C SER A 162 -1.16 -2.32 -0.22
N MET A 163 -0.08 -2.57 0.51
CA MET A 163 0.03 -3.68 1.47
C MET A 163 -1.08 -3.58 2.53
N LEU A 164 -1.18 -2.44 3.23
CA LEU A 164 -2.16 -2.22 4.29
C LEU A 164 -3.61 -2.33 3.77
N ALA A 165 -3.88 -1.80 2.58
CA ALA A 165 -5.18 -1.91 1.93
C ALA A 165 -5.57 -3.34 1.52
N LEU A 166 -4.59 -4.23 1.31
CA LEU A 166 -4.83 -5.64 1.00
C LEU A 166 -5.02 -6.46 2.28
N THR A 167 -4.19 -6.27 3.30
CA THR A 167 -4.25 -7.07 4.54
C THR A 167 -5.38 -6.64 5.48
N GLU A 168 -5.57 -5.32 5.67
CA GLU A 168 -6.47 -4.74 6.69
C GLU A 168 -7.85 -4.37 6.13
N CYS A 169 -8.38 -5.18 5.22
CA CYS A 169 -9.70 -4.99 4.60
C CYS A 169 -10.78 -5.96 5.13
N ARG A 170 -10.73 -6.25 6.44
CA ARG A 170 -11.62 -7.24 7.10
C ARG A 170 -13.01 -6.70 7.44
N VAL A 171 -14.06 -7.42 7.06
CA VAL A 171 -15.46 -7.08 7.34
C VAL A 171 -15.82 -7.51 8.77
N GLY A 172 -16.42 -6.59 9.52
CA GLY A 172 -16.80 -6.78 10.94
C GLY A 172 -15.81 -6.15 11.94
N GLU A 173 -14.66 -5.70 11.46
CA GLU A 173 -13.60 -5.02 12.21
C GLU A 173 -13.36 -3.60 11.63
N SER A 174 -12.54 -2.79 12.30
CA SER A 174 -12.00 -1.55 11.74
C SER A 174 -11.13 -1.87 10.53
N ARG A 175 -11.43 -1.26 9.36
CA ARG A 175 -10.86 -1.70 8.08
C ARG A 175 -10.58 -0.55 7.12
N ILE A 176 -9.57 -0.75 6.28
CA ILE A 176 -9.35 0.06 5.08
C ILE A 176 -10.49 -0.19 4.08
N VAL A 177 -11.24 0.86 3.72
CA VAL A 177 -12.32 0.79 2.70
C VAL A 177 -11.98 1.52 1.41
N ALA A 178 -10.99 2.41 1.43
CA ALA A 178 -10.56 3.21 0.30
C ALA A 178 -9.03 3.36 0.29
N ALA A 179 -8.41 3.15 -0.86
CA ALA A 179 -6.97 3.27 -1.08
C ALA A 179 -6.69 4.20 -2.27
N ALA A 180 -5.94 5.29 -2.05
CA ALA A 180 -5.50 6.20 -3.10
C ALA A 180 -3.96 6.20 -3.20
N VAL A 181 -3.41 5.56 -4.23
CA VAL A 181 -1.97 5.34 -4.38
C VAL A 181 -1.44 6.00 -5.65
N ASN A 182 -0.35 6.75 -5.54
CA ASN A 182 0.24 7.50 -6.65
C ASN A 182 1.64 6.98 -7.01
N ASN A 183 1.83 6.61 -8.28
CA ASN A 183 3.05 5.99 -8.80
C ASN A 183 3.62 4.92 -7.85
N PRO A 184 2.80 3.93 -7.40
CA PRO A 184 3.23 2.99 -6.37
C PRO A 184 4.28 2.00 -6.89
N ILE A 185 5.29 1.70 -6.06
CA ILE A 185 6.25 0.62 -6.34
C ILE A 185 5.62 -0.69 -5.85
N VAL A 186 4.94 -1.40 -6.74
CA VAL A 186 4.21 -2.64 -6.42
C VAL A 186 5.00 -3.91 -6.73
N ASP A 187 6.10 -3.80 -7.49
CA ASP A 187 7.08 -4.85 -7.78
C ASP A 187 8.51 -4.26 -7.67
N TRP A 188 9.35 -4.81 -6.79
CA TRP A 188 10.77 -4.44 -6.67
C TRP A 188 11.69 -5.25 -7.60
N VAL A 189 11.13 -6.22 -8.34
CA VAL A 189 11.85 -7.00 -9.37
C VAL A 189 11.88 -6.18 -10.67
N PHE A 190 12.76 -5.18 -10.72
CA PHE A 190 12.87 -4.27 -11.86
C PHE A 190 13.41 -4.95 -13.14
N PRO A 191 12.91 -4.59 -14.33
CA PRO A 191 13.31 -5.20 -15.61
C PRO A 191 14.82 -5.18 -15.90
N ASP A 192 15.53 -4.12 -15.50
CA ASP A 192 16.97 -3.95 -15.80
C ASP A 192 17.86 -5.00 -15.14
N SER A 193 17.36 -5.66 -14.09
CA SER A 193 18.09 -6.72 -13.38
C SER A 193 17.94 -8.10 -14.04
N LEU A 194 17.28 -8.18 -15.20
CA LEU A 194 16.90 -9.43 -15.85
C LEU A 194 17.30 -9.44 -17.33
N ALA A 195 17.98 -10.50 -17.76
CA ALA A 195 18.22 -10.74 -19.18
C ALA A 195 16.88 -10.77 -19.96
N HIS A 196 16.86 -10.16 -21.15
CA HIS A 196 15.69 -10.17 -22.02
C HIS A 196 15.56 -11.54 -22.74
N ILE A 197 14.86 -12.47 -22.10
CA ILE A 197 14.53 -13.79 -22.65
C ILE A 197 13.18 -13.72 -23.38
N SER A 198 13.03 -14.41 -24.52
CA SER A 198 11.75 -14.43 -25.24
C SER A 198 10.68 -15.21 -24.44
N PRO A 199 9.39 -14.84 -24.51
CA PRO A 199 8.33 -15.55 -23.77
C PRO A 199 8.18 -17.04 -24.10
N SER A 200 8.77 -17.51 -25.20
CA SER A 200 8.79 -18.94 -25.57
C SER A 200 9.90 -19.73 -24.88
N GLU A 201 10.95 -19.05 -24.42
CA GLU A 201 12.16 -19.62 -23.82
C GLU A 201 12.23 -19.41 -22.30
N LEU A 202 11.27 -18.67 -21.72
CA LEU A 202 11.19 -18.49 -20.27
C LEU A 202 11.08 -19.84 -19.54
N PRO A 203 11.98 -20.13 -18.58
CA PRO A 203 11.91 -21.32 -17.76
C PRO A 203 10.68 -21.29 -16.84
N GLU A 204 10.21 -22.47 -16.49
CA GLU A 204 9.27 -22.65 -15.38
C GLU A 204 10.02 -22.44 -14.05
N PRO A 205 9.39 -21.83 -13.03
CA PRO A 205 10.03 -21.59 -11.76
C PRO A 205 10.31 -22.91 -11.04
N ALA A 206 11.49 -23.01 -10.41
CA ALA A 206 11.94 -24.21 -9.71
C ALA A 206 11.03 -24.64 -8.55
N PHE A 207 10.24 -23.71 -8.01
CA PHE A 207 9.25 -23.95 -6.96
C PHE A 207 7.87 -23.49 -7.43
N GLY A 208 6.97 -24.45 -7.64
CA GLY A 208 5.55 -24.17 -7.84
C GLY A 208 4.90 -23.78 -6.52
N ASP A 209 4.34 -22.57 -6.44
CA ASP A 209 3.40 -22.20 -5.37
C ASP A 209 2.12 -23.03 -5.56
N GLU A 210 1.61 -23.71 -4.52
CA GLU A 210 0.46 -24.62 -4.61
C GLU A 210 -0.82 -23.98 -5.18
N THR A 211 -0.86 -22.64 -5.27
CA THR A 211 -1.97 -21.85 -5.80
C THR A 211 -1.75 -21.33 -7.24
N SER A 212 -0.67 -21.73 -7.90
CA SER A 212 -0.18 -21.11 -9.15
C SER A 212 -0.68 -21.78 -10.44
N PHE A 213 -1.22 -20.97 -11.37
CA PHE A 213 -1.56 -21.38 -12.75
C PHE A 213 -0.92 -20.41 -13.76
N PRO A 214 -0.46 -20.87 -14.95
CA PRO A 214 0.24 -20.02 -15.91
C PRO A 214 -0.52 -18.72 -16.21
N ALA A 215 0.11 -17.55 -16.01
CA ALA A 215 -0.61 -16.28 -16.07
C ALA A 215 -1.12 -15.89 -17.47
N GLU A 216 -0.50 -16.45 -18.52
CA GLU A 216 -0.82 -16.16 -19.93
C GLU A 216 -1.89 -17.06 -20.55
N GLU A 217 -2.24 -18.20 -19.92
CA GLU A 217 -3.26 -19.10 -20.47
C GLU A 217 -4.65 -18.78 -19.90
N ASP A 218 -5.58 -18.45 -20.81
CA ASP A 218 -6.98 -18.27 -20.47
C ASP A 218 -7.56 -19.64 -20.08
N MET A 219 -7.82 -19.83 -18.78
CA MET A 219 -8.33 -21.07 -18.16
C MET A 219 -9.60 -21.63 -18.81
N MET A 220 -10.29 -20.85 -19.67
CA MET A 220 -11.39 -21.34 -20.49
C MET A 220 -10.95 -22.20 -21.69
N ALA A 221 -9.74 -22.02 -22.23
CA ALA A 221 -9.29 -22.72 -23.42
C ALA A 221 -8.93 -24.20 -23.13
N GLU A 222 -8.15 -24.45 -22.08
CA GLU A 222 -7.61 -25.80 -21.83
C GLU A 222 -8.65 -26.78 -21.28
N LEU A 223 -9.53 -26.35 -20.36
CA LEU A 223 -10.63 -27.21 -19.91
C LEU A 223 -11.68 -27.49 -21.00
N LYS A 224 -11.74 -26.66 -22.04
CA LYS A 224 -12.62 -26.92 -23.20
C LYS A 224 -12.00 -27.95 -24.13
N ALA A 225 -10.68 -28.01 -24.24
CA ALA A 225 -9.97 -29.11 -24.93
C ALA A 225 -10.11 -30.45 -24.19
N LEU A 226 -9.89 -30.46 -22.87
CA LEU A 226 -10.00 -31.68 -22.04
C LEU A 226 -11.39 -32.34 -22.08
N LYS A 227 -12.47 -31.56 -22.27
CA LYS A 227 -13.83 -32.12 -22.41
C LYS A 227 -14.15 -32.75 -23.76
N VAL A 228 -13.30 -32.56 -24.79
CA VAL A 228 -13.56 -33.02 -26.17
C VAL A 228 -12.80 -34.30 -26.51
N GLY A 229 -11.91 -34.79 -25.63
CA GLY A 229 -11.16 -36.04 -25.83
C GLY A 229 -10.04 -35.95 -26.88
N GLU A 230 -10.04 -34.91 -27.71
CA GLU A 230 -8.92 -34.56 -28.57
C GLU A 230 -7.89 -33.75 -27.78
N LEU A 231 -6.68 -34.30 -27.61
CA LEU A 231 -5.48 -33.49 -27.40
C LEU A 231 -5.23 -32.72 -28.71
N PRO A 232 -5.47 -31.39 -28.79
CA PRO A 232 -5.15 -30.67 -30.00
C PRO A 232 -3.64 -30.68 -30.14
N LYS A 233 -3.12 -31.25 -31.23
CA LYS A 233 -1.74 -30.97 -31.65
C LYS A 233 -1.65 -29.45 -31.80
N LYS A 234 -1.11 -28.74 -30.79
CA LYS A 234 -0.92 -27.28 -30.77
C LYS A 234 -0.01 -26.94 -31.95
N THR A 235 -0.59 -26.76 -33.15
CA THR A 235 0.11 -26.24 -34.31
C THR A 235 0.59 -24.86 -33.90
N ARG A 236 1.88 -24.75 -33.59
CA ARG A 236 2.54 -23.47 -33.25
C ARG A 236 2.42 -22.56 -34.47
N ARG A 237 1.28 -21.86 -34.59
CA ARG A 237 1.11 -20.74 -35.51
C ARG A 237 2.22 -19.78 -35.15
N LYS A 238 3.24 -19.68 -36.01
CA LYS A 238 4.32 -18.71 -35.91
C LYS A 238 3.66 -17.34 -35.85
N ARG A 239 3.48 -16.79 -34.63
CA ARG A 239 3.05 -15.41 -34.44
C ARG A 239 4.10 -14.58 -35.17
N LYS A 240 3.69 -13.77 -36.15
CA LYS A 240 4.60 -12.81 -36.78
C LYS A 240 5.26 -12.01 -35.65
N ALA A 241 6.57 -11.85 -35.69
CA ALA A 241 7.29 -11.03 -34.72
C ALA A 241 6.75 -9.60 -34.83
N ARG A 242 5.82 -9.24 -33.93
CA ARG A 242 5.54 -7.83 -33.64
C ARG A 242 6.78 -7.30 -32.94
N THR A 243 7.21 -6.11 -33.34
CA THR A 243 8.11 -5.31 -32.52
C THR A 243 7.52 -5.26 -31.11
N VAL A 244 8.28 -5.76 -30.13
CA VAL A 244 7.87 -5.67 -28.73
C VAL A 244 7.94 -4.18 -28.39
N PRO A 245 6.83 -3.54 -27.98
CA PRO A 245 6.90 -2.15 -27.55
C PRO A 245 7.84 -2.05 -26.34
N LEU A 246 8.64 -0.99 -26.28
CA LEU A 246 9.44 -0.68 -25.09
C LEU A 246 8.51 -0.61 -23.87
N THR A 247 8.95 -1.17 -22.75
CA THR A 247 8.24 -1.01 -21.48
C THR A 247 8.32 0.45 -21.03
N SER A 248 7.37 0.93 -20.23
CA SER A 248 7.44 2.26 -19.60
C SER A 248 8.77 2.46 -18.84
N TRP A 249 9.26 1.40 -18.20
CA TRP A 249 10.56 1.37 -17.53
C TRP A 249 11.73 1.70 -18.46
N GLN A 250 11.76 1.12 -19.66
CA GLN A 250 12.81 1.39 -20.66
C GLN A 250 12.60 2.73 -21.39
N ALA A 251 11.34 3.10 -21.66
CA ALA A 251 11.00 4.33 -22.37
C ALA A 251 11.28 5.60 -21.55
N TRP A 252 11.20 5.50 -20.21
CA TRP A 252 11.34 6.63 -19.29
C TRP A 252 12.46 6.43 -18.26
N ALA A 253 13.51 5.66 -18.63
CA ALA A 253 14.67 5.39 -17.78
C ALA A 253 15.34 6.68 -17.27
N ASP A 254 15.52 7.65 -18.16
CA ASP A 254 16.16 8.95 -17.91
C ASP A 254 15.18 10.04 -17.42
N SER A 255 14.03 9.66 -16.83
CA SER A 255 13.06 10.66 -16.35
C SER A 255 13.64 11.56 -15.25
N SER A 256 13.38 12.86 -15.31
CA SER A 256 13.98 13.84 -14.39
C SER A 256 13.48 13.74 -12.94
N SER A 257 12.34 13.09 -12.71
CA SER A 257 11.73 12.95 -11.38
C SER A 257 12.03 11.63 -10.70
N ILE A 258 12.05 10.54 -11.47
CA ILE A 258 12.22 9.16 -10.97
C ILE A 258 13.06 8.37 -12.00
N PRO A 259 14.36 8.65 -12.11
CA PRO A 259 15.23 7.86 -12.98
C PRO A 259 15.37 6.42 -12.45
N THR A 260 15.47 5.44 -13.36
CA THR A 260 15.45 4.00 -13.00
C THR A 260 16.73 3.51 -12.31
N LEU A 261 17.85 4.20 -12.52
CA LEU A 261 19.12 3.89 -11.87
C LEU A 261 19.05 4.13 -10.34
N PRO A 262 18.70 5.33 -9.82
CA PRO A 262 18.42 5.53 -8.39
C PRO A 262 17.34 4.64 -7.79
N LEU A 263 16.32 4.20 -8.54
CA LEU A 263 15.39 3.18 -8.04
C LEU A 263 16.09 1.85 -7.77
N SER A 264 16.96 1.43 -8.68
CA SER A 264 17.71 0.17 -8.59
C SER A 264 18.79 0.21 -7.49
N GLU A 265 19.41 1.39 -7.27
CA GLU A 265 20.29 1.65 -6.13
C GLU A 265 19.51 1.68 -4.80
N MET A 266 18.35 2.35 -4.76
CA MET A 266 17.51 2.41 -3.56
C MET A 266 17.04 1.01 -3.16
N ARG A 267 16.77 0.12 -4.12
CA ARG A 267 16.49 -1.30 -3.84
C ARG A 267 17.66 -1.99 -3.13
N SER A 268 18.92 -1.79 -3.56
CA SER A 268 20.07 -2.41 -2.87
C SER A 268 20.33 -1.81 -1.48
N ILE A 269 19.88 -0.58 -1.23
CA ILE A 269 19.91 0.06 0.09
C ILE A 269 18.81 -0.48 1.00
N LEU A 270 17.59 -0.66 0.49
CA LEU A 270 16.40 -1.01 1.29
C LEU A 270 16.25 -2.50 1.59
N PHE A 271 16.82 -3.39 0.77
CA PHE A 271 16.71 -4.84 0.94
C PHE A 271 18.07 -5.44 1.33
N ARG A 272 18.10 -6.15 2.47
CA ARG A 272 19.34 -6.77 2.96
C ARG A 272 19.70 -8.01 2.14
N ARG A 273 18.69 -8.77 1.72
CA ARG A 273 18.82 -9.96 0.87
C ARG A 273 18.00 -9.75 -0.40
N GLN A 274 18.41 -10.39 -1.49
CA GLN A 274 17.62 -10.33 -2.72
C GLN A 274 16.29 -11.09 -2.60
N GLU A 275 16.21 -12.12 -1.74
CA GLU A 275 14.97 -12.86 -1.48
C GLU A 275 13.84 -11.97 -0.93
N ASP A 276 14.20 -10.95 -0.15
CA ASP A 276 13.26 -10.03 0.51
C ASP A 276 12.38 -9.25 -0.50
N MET A 277 12.88 -9.01 -1.73
CA MET A 277 12.13 -8.26 -2.75
C MET A 277 10.94 -9.05 -3.33
N PHE A 278 10.93 -10.38 -3.16
CA PHE A 278 9.84 -11.27 -3.55
C PHE A 278 8.76 -11.42 -2.48
N ASP A 279 8.93 -10.78 -1.31
CA ASP A 279 7.92 -10.80 -0.26
C ASP A 279 6.64 -10.07 -0.72
N ARG A 280 5.47 -10.57 -0.27
CA ARG A 280 4.17 -10.03 -0.70
C ARG A 280 3.85 -8.67 -0.08
N PHE A 281 4.43 -8.32 1.07
CA PHE A 281 4.32 -6.99 1.66
C PHE A 281 5.24 -5.99 0.97
N ALA A 282 6.46 -6.40 0.62
CA ALA A 282 7.41 -5.58 -0.13
C ALA A 282 6.93 -5.28 -1.56
N SER A 283 6.45 -6.32 -2.26
CA SER A 283 5.94 -6.26 -3.63
C SER A 283 4.47 -6.67 -3.67
N PRO A 284 3.52 -5.77 -3.34
CA PRO A 284 2.08 -6.06 -3.27
C PRO A 284 1.46 -6.73 -4.51
N ILE A 285 2.05 -6.58 -5.70
CA ILE A 285 1.57 -7.29 -6.90
C ILE A 285 1.65 -8.81 -6.75
N HIS A 286 2.54 -9.29 -5.87
CA HIS A 286 2.76 -10.72 -5.60
C HIS A 286 1.63 -11.38 -4.79
N PHE A 287 0.64 -10.63 -4.30
CA PHE A 287 -0.64 -11.22 -3.88
C PHE A 287 -1.44 -11.82 -5.07
N PHE A 288 -1.31 -11.23 -6.27
CA PHE A 288 -2.12 -11.59 -7.44
C PHE A 288 -1.37 -12.38 -8.53
N ARG A 289 -0.04 -12.36 -8.52
CA ARG A 289 0.81 -13.22 -9.34
C ARG A 289 2.07 -13.69 -8.60
N SER A 290 2.80 -14.65 -9.15
CA SER A 290 4.19 -14.89 -8.76
C SER A 290 5.10 -13.76 -9.32
N PRO A 291 6.35 -13.66 -8.85
CA PRO A 291 7.36 -12.81 -9.48
C PRO A 291 7.64 -13.21 -10.94
N HIS A 292 8.27 -12.30 -11.69
CA HIS A 292 8.80 -12.55 -13.05
C HIS A 292 10.26 -13.03 -13.06
N ALA A 293 10.83 -13.28 -11.87
CA ALA A 293 12.18 -13.77 -11.70
C ALA A 293 12.24 -14.82 -10.60
N GLN A 294 13.26 -15.67 -10.64
CA GLN A 294 13.64 -16.51 -9.50
C GLN A 294 15.09 -16.24 -9.13
N LEU A 295 15.39 -16.46 -7.86
CA LEU A 295 16.76 -16.54 -7.37
C LEU A 295 17.31 -17.94 -7.68
N VAL A 296 18.33 -18.04 -8.53
CA VAL A 296 19.06 -19.30 -8.77
C VAL A 296 20.30 -19.29 -7.87
N LEU A 297 20.33 -20.20 -6.91
CA LEU A 297 21.56 -20.56 -6.23
C LEU A 297 22.37 -21.44 -7.19
N PRO A 298 23.66 -21.16 -7.44
CA PRO A 298 24.52 -22.07 -8.18
C PRO A 298 24.53 -23.42 -7.46
N GLN A 299 24.04 -24.45 -8.11
CA GLN A 299 24.17 -25.81 -7.60
C GLN A 299 25.65 -26.21 -7.70
N ALA A 300 26.18 -26.85 -6.67
CA ALA A 300 27.42 -27.59 -6.84
C ALA A 300 27.22 -28.59 -7.99
N PRO A 301 28.25 -28.88 -8.82
CA PRO A 301 28.15 -30.01 -9.73
C PRO A 301 27.82 -31.24 -8.89
N ASP A 302 26.78 -31.99 -9.29
CA ASP A 302 26.42 -33.22 -8.59
C ASP A 302 27.67 -34.09 -8.46
N CYS A 303 28.14 -34.32 -7.23
CA CYS A 303 29.22 -35.26 -7.00
C CYS A 303 28.78 -36.58 -7.64
N PRO A 304 29.51 -37.13 -8.63
CA PRO A 304 29.04 -38.25 -9.45
C PRO A 304 29.17 -39.56 -8.68
N LEU A 305 28.32 -39.69 -7.66
CA LEU A 305 28.12 -40.85 -6.81
C LEU A 305 26.61 -40.97 -6.61
N ASP A 306 25.91 -41.41 -7.65
CA ASP A 306 24.71 -42.22 -7.47
C ASP A 306 25.09 -43.32 -6.47
N GLN A 307 24.64 -43.20 -5.22
CA GLN A 307 24.70 -44.34 -4.31
C GLN A 307 23.79 -45.40 -4.92
N PRO A 308 24.31 -46.60 -5.23
CA PRO A 308 23.47 -47.61 -5.85
C PRO A 308 22.29 -47.96 -4.94
N ASP A 309 21.08 -48.07 -5.51
CA ASP A 309 19.83 -48.40 -4.79
C ASP A 309 19.82 -49.80 -4.12
N TYR A 310 20.94 -50.54 -4.15
CA TYR A 310 21.11 -51.81 -3.45
C TYR A 310 21.91 -51.64 -2.17
N ALA A 311 21.55 -52.40 -1.12
CA ALA A 311 22.27 -52.40 0.14
C ALA A 311 23.73 -52.83 -0.05
N LEU A 312 24.65 -51.88 0.09
CA LEU A 312 26.09 -52.14 0.16
C LEU A 312 26.41 -52.89 1.45
N ASP A 313 27.45 -53.73 1.42
CA ASP A 313 28.00 -54.26 2.67
C ASP A 313 28.64 -53.15 3.51
N ILE A 314 28.72 -53.39 4.81
CA ILE A 314 29.18 -52.41 5.81
C ILE A 314 30.63 -52.01 5.53
N GLU A 315 31.45 -52.90 4.99
CA GLU A 315 32.87 -52.68 4.73
C GLU A 315 33.09 -51.75 3.51
N THR A 316 32.31 -51.95 2.44
CA THR A 316 32.27 -51.07 1.26
C THR A 316 31.68 -49.71 1.62
N GLN A 317 30.61 -49.68 2.43
CA GLN A 317 30.01 -48.42 2.88
C GLN A 317 30.98 -47.59 3.75
N MET A 318 31.69 -48.24 4.69
CA MET A 318 32.75 -47.61 5.48
C MET A 318 33.90 -47.12 4.59
N SER A 319 34.30 -47.90 3.58
CA SER A 319 35.37 -47.53 2.64
C SER A 319 35.01 -46.32 1.78
N LEU A 320 33.77 -46.23 1.28
CA LEU A 320 33.26 -45.07 0.53
C LEU A 320 33.16 -43.83 1.42
N ASN A 321 32.66 -43.97 2.65
CA ASN A 321 32.61 -42.86 3.62
C ASN A 321 34.02 -42.36 3.97
N HIS A 322 34.98 -43.27 4.13
CA HIS A 322 36.39 -42.92 4.33
C HIS A 322 36.94 -42.15 3.12
N TYR A 323 36.75 -42.67 1.89
CA TYR A 323 37.20 -42.01 0.66
C TYR A 323 36.62 -40.61 0.48
N ASN A 324 35.32 -40.43 0.74
CA ASN A 324 34.65 -39.13 0.71
C ASN A 324 35.24 -38.16 1.75
N SER A 325 35.61 -38.64 2.95
CA SER A 325 36.20 -37.79 3.99
C SER A 325 37.62 -37.27 3.66
N PHE A 326 38.33 -37.89 2.72
CA PHE A 326 39.67 -37.45 2.26
C PHE A 326 39.65 -36.66 0.94
N ASN A 327 38.69 -36.94 0.05
CA ASN A 327 38.66 -36.36 -1.31
C ASN A 327 37.58 -35.30 -1.54
N CYS A 328 36.64 -35.10 -0.60
CA CYS A 328 35.81 -33.90 -0.62
C CYS A 328 36.62 -32.71 -0.12
N GLU A 329 37.24 -31.96 -1.04
CA GLU A 329 37.52 -30.55 -0.80
C GLU A 329 36.23 -29.88 -0.30
N ALA A 330 36.34 -29.01 0.72
CA ALA A 330 35.18 -28.30 1.22
C ALA A 330 34.52 -27.56 0.03
N PRO A 331 33.19 -27.62 -0.15
CA PRO A 331 32.55 -27.06 -1.33
C PRO A 331 33.02 -25.61 -1.53
N GLU A 332 33.68 -25.36 -2.66
CA GLU A 332 34.06 -24.02 -3.10
C GLU A 332 32.86 -23.07 -2.89
N PRO A 333 33.06 -21.87 -2.32
CA PRO A 333 31.96 -20.99 -1.97
C PRO A 333 31.15 -20.65 -3.23
N LEU A 334 30.01 -21.32 -3.35
CA LEU A 334 29.11 -21.23 -4.49
C LEU A 334 28.82 -19.75 -4.74
N GLY A 335 28.92 -19.33 -6.00
CA GLY A 335 28.86 -17.93 -6.40
C GLY A 335 27.60 -17.22 -5.91
N PRO A 336 27.59 -15.88 -5.88
CA PRO A 336 26.43 -15.12 -5.43
C PRO A 336 25.19 -15.55 -6.23
N PRO A 337 24.01 -15.66 -5.58
CA PRO A 337 22.79 -16.08 -6.25
C PRO A 337 22.47 -15.19 -7.45
N GLU A 338 22.16 -15.80 -8.59
CA GLU A 338 21.86 -15.09 -9.83
C GLU A 338 20.34 -14.91 -10.00
N LEU A 339 19.94 -13.70 -10.35
CA LEU A 339 18.55 -13.36 -10.60
C LEU A 339 18.19 -13.68 -12.06
N THR A 340 17.41 -14.74 -12.28
CA THR A 340 17.03 -15.19 -13.64
C THR A 340 15.55 -14.96 -13.91
N ARG A 341 15.22 -14.59 -15.16
CA ARG A 341 13.83 -14.30 -15.57
C ARG A 341 13.05 -15.61 -15.76
N CYS A 342 11.87 -15.72 -15.16
CA CYS A 342 11.04 -16.92 -15.22
C CYS A 342 9.58 -16.60 -15.60
N ARG A 343 8.76 -17.65 -15.82
CA ARG A 343 7.31 -17.50 -16.04
C ARG A 343 6.61 -17.03 -14.77
N SER A 344 5.72 -16.05 -14.90
CA SER A 344 4.80 -15.67 -13.82
C SER A 344 3.49 -16.46 -13.89
N TYR A 345 2.92 -16.74 -12.72
CA TYR A 345 1.69 -17.50 -12.54
C TYR A 345 0.65 -16.63 -11.83
N ALA A 346 -0.61 -16.72 -12.21
CA ALA A 346 -1.69 -16.00 -11.53
C ALA A 346 -2.02 -16.66 -10.19
N ARG A 347 -2.12 -15.85 -9.13
CA ARG A 347 -2.59 -16.24 -7.80
C ARG A 347 -4.06 -15.84 -7.59
N VAL A 348 -4.71 -16.45 -6.60
CA VAL A 348 -6.08 -16.11 -6.18
C VAL A 348 -6.04 -15.50 -4.78
N TYR A 349 -6.12 -14.17 -4.73
CA TYR A 349 -6.19 -13.39 -3.50
C TYR A 349 -7.32 -12.35 -3.58
N PRO A 350 -8.14 -12.15 -2.54
CA PRO A 350 -8.24 -12.97 -1.32
C PRO A 350 -8.60 -14.42 -1.62
N GLN A 351 -8.27 -15.34 -0.72
CA GLN A 351 -8.70 -16.74 -0.86
C GLN A 351 -10.23 -16.80 -0.81
N ALA A 352 -10.82 -17.13 -1.95
CA ALA A 352 -12.24 -16.94 -2.18
C ALA A 352 -13.06 -17.91 -1.31
N GLY A 353 -13.93 -17.39 -0.45
CA GLY A 353 -14.60 -18.13 0.63
C GLY A 353 -14.14 -17.71 2.03
N SER A 354 -13.08 -16.91 2.14
CA SER A 354 -12.81 -16.11 3.34
C SER A 354 -13.84 -14.99 3.46
N GLY A 355 -15.04 -15.32 3.95
CA GLY A 355 -16.20 -14.41 4.04
C GLY A 355 -16.02 -13.18 4.93
N LYS A 356 -14.82 -12.99 5.50
CA LYS A 356 -14.41 -11.84 6.30
C LYS A 356 -13.53 -10.85 5.57
N VAL A 357 -13.15 -11.03 4.29
CA VAL A 357 -12.24 -10.11 3.57
C VAL A 357 -12.96 -9.47 2.39
N SER A 358 -12.93 -8.13 2.30
CA SER A 358 -13.56 -7.38 1.20
C SER A 358 -12.65 -6.25 0.74
N LEU A 359 -12.06 -6.43 -0.45
CA LEU A 359 -11.10 -5.48 -1.01
C LEU A 359 -11.67 -4.04 -1.08
N PRO A 360 -10.86 -3.01 -0.74
CA PRO A 360 -11.31 -1.61 -0.73
C PRO A 360 -11.64 -1.10 -2.14
N VAL A 361 -12.16 0.13 -2.23
CA VAL A 361 -12.20 0.89 -3.48
C VAL A 361 -10.79 1.43 -3.73
N TRP A 362 -10.30 1.36 -4.96
CA TRP A 362 -8.96 1.81 -5.34
C TRP A 362 -9.01 2.98 -6.32
N ARG A 363 -8.16 3.97 -6.07
CA ARG A 363 -7.77 5.01 -7.02
C ARG A 363 -6.25 4.94 -7.19
N ILE A 364 -5.81 4.50 -8.36
CA ILE A 364 -4.39 4.36 -8.70
C ILE A 364 -4.05 5.47 -9.68
N ALA A 365 -3.19 6.41 -9.29
CA ALA A 365 -2.68 7.45 -10.16
C ALA A 365 -1.25 7.11 -10.61
N THR A 366 -0.91 7.46 -11.85
CA THR A 366 0.47 7.34 -12.36
C THR A 366 0.73 8.36 -13.47
N GLY A 367 1.98 8.74 -13.68
CA GLY A 367 2.38 9.52 -14.84
C GLY A 367 2.46 8.66 -16.10
N ALA A 368 2.05 9.19 -17.26
CA ALA A 368 2.32 8.57 -18.55
C ALA A 368 3.82 8.56 -18.89
N GLN A 369 4.59 9.45 -18.26
CA GLN A 369 6.05 9.55 -18.34
C GLN A 369 6.77 8.87 -17.16
N SER A 370 6.06 8.06 -16.37
CA SER A 370 6.63 7.35 -15.22
C SER A 370 7.16 5.97 -15.64
N PRO A 371 8.37 5.56 -15.25
CA PRO A 371 8.82 4.18 -15.45
C PRO A 371 8.00 3.15 -14.65
N LEU A 372 7.17 3.61 -13.70
CA LEU A 372 6.29 2.79 -12.87
C LEU A 372 4.89 2.59 -13.48
N HIS A 373 4.63 3.13 -14.67
CA HIS A 373 3.32 3.09 -15.31
C HIS A 373 2.82 1.65 -15.53
N ASP A 374 3.65 0.78 -16.11
CA ASP A 374 3.25 -0.60 -16.43
C ASP A 374 2.87 -1.40 -15.18
N GLN A 375 3.64 -1.26 -14.08
CA GLN A 375 3.35 -1.99 -12.85
C GLN A 375 2.07 -1.48 -12.16
N ALA A 376 1.79 -0.18 -12.23
CA ALA A 376 0.53 0.40 -11.74
C ALA A 376 -0.67 -0.07 -12.58
N ALA A 377 -0.51 -0.15 -13.91
CA ALA A 377 -1.53 -0.67 -14.81
C ALA A 377 -1.81 -2.17 -14.60
N ASP A 378 -0.77 -2.98 -14.42
CA ASP A 378 -0.91 -4.40 -14.10
C ASP A 378 -1.56 -4.60 -12.72
N MET A 379 -1.18 -3.84 -11.69
CA MET A 379 -1.84 -3.87 -10.38
C MET A 379 -3.34 -3.56 -10.50
N ALA A 380 -3.72 -2.49 -11.22
CA ALA A 380 -5.13 -2.16 -11.44
C ALA A 380 -5.90 -3.29 -12.14
N LYS A 381 -5.30 -3.93 -13.15
CA LYS A 381 -5.84 -5.09 -13.87
C LYS A 381 -5.99 -6.33 -12.96
N PHE A 382 -5.00 -6.60 -12.11
CA PHE A 382 -5.05 -7.72 -11.17
C PHE A 382 -6.09 -7.51 -10.06
N LEU A 383 -6.22 -6.28 -9.53
CA LEU A 383 -7.26 -5.88 -8.59
C LEU A 383 -8.66 -6.04 -9.20
N LYS A 384 -8.89 -5.53 -10.43
CA LYS A 384 -10.16 -5.73 -11.15
C LYS A 384 -10.50 -7.21 -11.32
N ARG A 385 -9.54 -8.01 -11.78
CA ARG A 385 -9.68 -9.47 -11.92
C ARG A 385 -9.93 -10.17 -10.58
N SER A 386 -9.39 -9.67 -9.48
CA SER A 386 -9.67 -10.19 -8.14
C SER A 386 -11.11 -9.87 -7.71
N ILE A 387 -11.50 -8.59 -7.74
CA ILE A 387 -12.81 -8.12 -7.29
C ILE A 387 -13.93 -8.81 -8.08
N ALA A 388 -13.83 -8.88 -9.41
CA ALA A 388 -14.82 -9.58 -10.24
C ALA A 388 -14.98 -11.06 -9.83
N ARG A 389 -13.87 -11.78 -9.61
CA ARG A 389 -13.89 -13.18 -9.15
C ARG A 389 -14.45 -13.34 -7.74
N HIS A 390 -14.09 -12.42 -6.83
CA HIS A 390 -14.51 -12.49 -5.43
C HIS A 390 -16.01 -12.21 -5.28
N SER A 391 -16.52 -11.14 -5.90
CA SER A 391 -17.94 -10.78 -5.92
C SER A 391 -18.79 -11.90 -6.53
N MET A 392 -18.34 -12.48 -7.65
CA MET A 392 -19.02 -13.61 -8.29
C MET A 392 -19.08 -14.85 -7.39
N LYS A 393 -17.98 -15.21 -6.69
CA LYS A 393 -18.02 -16.34 -5.75
C LYS A 393 -18.89 -16.03 -4.54
N ALA A 394 -18.86 -14.81 -4.02
CA ALA A 394 -19.68 -14.40 -2.88
C ALA A 394 -21.18 -14.48 -3.20
N GLN A 395 -21.59 -14.06 -4.41
CA GLN A 395 -23.01 -14.07 -4.82
C GLN A 395 -23.51 -15.43 -5.32
N THR A 396 -22.67 -16.22 -6.00
CA THR A 396 -23.11 -17.45 -6.67
C THR A 396 -22.53 -18.76 -6.10
N GLY A 397 -21.56 -18.67 -5.19
CA GLY A 397 -20.75 -19.81 -4.70
C GLY A 397 -19.74 -20.36 -5.72
N ARG A 398 -19.82 -19.95 -6.99
CA ARG A 398 -19.06 -20.53 -8.12
C ARG A 398 -17.76 -19.78 -8.39
N LEU A 399 -16.76 -20.50 -8.92
CA LEU A 399 -15.48 -19.93 -9.36
C LEU A 399 -15.45 -19.45 -10.81
N ARG A 400 -16.54 -19.66 -11.58
CA ARG A 400 -16.61 -19.34 -13.01
C ARG A 400 -18.02 -18.85 -13.37
N ALA A 401 -18.09 -17.80 -14.18
CA ALA A 401 -19.33 -17.34 -14.79
C ALA A 401 -19.81 -18.39 -15.81
N THR A 402 -21.13 -18.55 -15.91
CA THR A 402 -21.77 -19.46 -16.87
C THR A 402 -22.18 -18.76 -18.16
N ASP A 403 -22.46 -17.45 -18.09
CA ASP A 403 -22.92 -16.63 -19.21
C ASP A 403 -21.90 -15.49 -19.46
N PRO A 404 -21.55 -15.15 -20.73
CA PRO A 404 -20.86 -13.91 -21.04
C PRO A 404 -21.53 -12.64 -20.50
N SER A 405 -22.86 -12.60 -20.30
CA SER A 405 -23.56 -11.47 -19.69
C SER A 405 -23.20 -11.30 -18.21
N GLU A 406 -23.28 -12.40 -17.45
CA GLU A 406 -22.86 -12.51 -16.05
C GLU A 406 -21.41 -12.07 -15.87
N LYS A 407 -20.52 -12.52 -16.77
CA LYS A 407 -19.11 -12.13 -16.76
C LYS A 407 -18.93 -10.61 -16.89
N ARG A 408 -19.60 -9.98 -17.87
CA ARG A 408 -19.51 -8.52 -18.10
C ARG A 408 -19.99 -7.71 -16.89
N TYR A 409 -21.10 -8.12 -16.27
CA TYR A 409 -21.61 -7.47 -15.07
C TYR A 409 -20.57 -7.40 -13.93
N TYR A 410 -19.84 -8.49 -13.66
CA TYR A 410 -18.78 -8.48 -12.64
C TYR A 410 -17.51 -7.72 -13.08
N GLU A 411 -17.23 -7.66 -14.39
CA GLU A 411 -16.14 -6.84 -14.94
C GLU A 411 -16.47 -5.34 -14.80
N GLU A 412 -17.67 -4.90 -15.18
CA GLU A 412 -18.18 -3.54 -14.99
C GLU A 412 -18.23 -3.14 -13.50
N TYR A 413 -18.69 -4.05 -12.62
CA TYR A 413 -18.63 -3.84 -11.17
C TYR A 413 -17.20 -3.63 -10.68
N ALA A 414 -16.24 -4.43 -11.15
CA ALA A 414 -14.84 -4.29 -10.77
C ALA A 414 -14.19 -3.00 -11.32
N GLU A 415 -14.60 -2.55 -12.51
CA GLU A 415 -14.20 -1.25 -13.05
C GLU A 415 -14.73 -0.08 -12.20
N SER A 416 -15.96 -0.16 -11.68
CA SER A 416 -16.49 0.85 -10.75
C SER A 416 -15.75 0.92 -9.40
N ARG A 417 -15.02 -0.15 -9.04
CA ARG A 417 -14.27 -0.28 -7.78
C ARG A 417 -12.78 0.07 -7.90
N VAL A 418 -12.20 0.09 -9.10
CA VAL A 418 -10.76 0.31 -9.33
C VAL A 418 -10.57 1.29 -10.49
N THR A 419 -10.28 2.54 -10.15
CA THR A 419 -9.90 3.56 -11.14
C THR A 419 -8.38 3.60 -11.33
N LEU A 420 -7.96 3.74 -12.59
CA LEU A 420 -6.58 3.98 -12.97
C LEU A 420 -6.54 5.30 -13.73
N GLU A 421 -5.76 6.26 -13.23
CA GLU A 421 -5.64 7.61 -13.76
C GLU A 421 -4.22 7.82 -14.28
N ALA A 422 -4.10 8.18 -15.55
CA ALA A 422 -2.83 8.47 -16.21
C ALA A 422 -2.71 9.98 -16.46
N HIS A 423 -1.78 10.64 -15.77
CA HIS A 423 -1.50 12.06 -15.96
C HIS A 423 -0.49 12.26 -17.09
N ALA A 424 -0.53 13.40 -17.79
CA ALA A 424 0.37 13.67 -18.93
C ALA A 424 1.85 13.79 -18.52
N ASP A 425 2.09 14.30 -17.30
CA ASP A 425 3.40 14.47 -16.70
C ASP A 425 3.83 13.22 -15.90
N THR A 426 4.84 13.37 -15.05
CA THR A 426 5.32 12.36 -14.07
C THR A 426 4.26 11.98 -13.02
N GLY A 427 3.31 12.88 -12.76
CA GLY A 427 2.15 12.65 -11.89
C GLY A 427 2.42 12.70 -10.39
N LEU A 428 3.62 13.11 -9.93
CA LEU A 428 3.93 13.15 -8.50
C LEU A 428 3.27 14.33 -7.77
N TRP A 429 2.69 14.04 -6.60
CA TRP A 429 2.06 15.04 -5.72
C TRP A 429 3.07 16.11 -5.28
N SER A 430 4.31 15.73 -4.97
CA SER A 430 5.35 16.68 -4.55
C SER A 430 5.76 17.66 -5.66
N GLN A 431 5.74 17.24 -6.93
CA GLN A 431 6.02 18.13 -8.05
C GLN A 431 4.83 19.01 -8.41
N GLN A 432 3.60 18.52 -8.21
CA GLN A 432 2.37 19.28 -8.42
C GLN A 432 2.23 20.46 -7.46
N VAL A 433 2.71 20.33 -6.20
CA VAL A 433 2.70 21.45 -5.23
C VAL A 433 3.77 22.51 -5.54
N LEU A 434 4.90 22.12 -6.14
CA LEU A 434 5.99 23.05 -6.49
C LEU A 434 5.75 23.85 -7.77
N GLY A 435 5.03 23.27 -8.74
CA GLY A 435 4.52 24.01 -9.87
C GLY A 435 3.36 24.90 -9.42
N ALA A 436 3.28 26.15 -9.90
CA ALA A 436 2.17 27.07 -9.62
C ALA A 436 0.83 26.67 -10.30
N LYS A 437 0.61 25.37 -10.51
CA LYS A 437 -0.57 24.76 -11.13
C LYS A 437 -1.18 23.72 -10.17
N THR A 438 -2.03 24.25 -9.30
CA THR A 438 -3.21 23.58 -8.75
C THR A 438 -3.00 22.26 -7.99
N THR A 439 -3.18 22.35 -6.67
CA THR A 439 -3.43 21.23 -5.75
C THR A 439 -4.67 20.37 -6.09
N ALA A 440 -5.41 20.71 -7.16
CA ALA A 440 -6.63 20.05 -7.61
C ALA A 440 -6.56 18.52 -7.62
N HIS A 441 -5.47 17.89 -8.07
CA HIS A 441 -5.37 16.43 -8.06
C HIS A 441 -5.35 15.81 -6.65
N ILE A 442 -4.76 16.51 -5.68
CA ILE A 442 -4.73 16.10 -4.27
C ILE A 442 -6.10 16.38 -3.62
N GLU A 443 -6.72 17.51 -3.99
CA GLU A 443 -8.08 17.87 -3.58
C GLU A 443 -9.13 16.90 -4.14
N ASP A 444 -8.98 16.43 -5.38
CA ASP A 444 -9.80 15.40 -6.01
C ASP A 444 -9.67 14.07 -5.27
N VAL A 445 -8.46 13.71 -4.82
CA VAL A 445 -8.19 12.51 -4.02
C VAL A 445 -8.86 12.62 -2.66
N GLY A 446 -8.74 13.76 -1.97
CA GLY A 446 -9.40 13.97 -0.67
C GLY A 446 -10.93 14.04 -0.79
N GLY A 447 -11.46 14.73 -1.79
CA GLY A 447 -12.90 14.77 -2.09
C GLY A 447 -13.47 13.38 -2.42
N TRP A 448 -12.72 12.55 -3.15
CA TRP A 448 -13.05 11.14 -3.37
C TRP A 448 -12.99 10.33 -2.07
N MET A 449 -11.97 10.52 -1.22
CA MET A 449 -11.89 9.88 0.10
C MET A 449 -13.12 10.23 0.95
N LYS A 450 -13.53 11.49 1.00
CA LYS A 450 -14.74 11.94 1.71
C LYS A 450 -15.97 11.14 1.30
N GLN A 451 -16.18 10.97 -0.01
CA GLN A 451 -17.31 10.20 -0.55
C GLN A 451 -17.23 8.70 -0.23
N ARG A 452 -16.03 8.10 -0.17
CA ARG A 452 -15.86 6.66 0.10
C ARG A 452 -15.87 6.31 1.59
N LEU A 453 -15.43 7.24 2.44
CA LEU A 453 -15.38 7.07 3.90
C LEU A 453 -16.72 7.40 4.58
N ALA A 454 -17.55 8.27 3.99
CA ALA A 454 -18.91 8.56 4.46
C ALA A 454 -19.71 7.26 4.72
N PRO A 455 -20.44 7.16 5.85
CA PRO A 455 -21.14 5.94 6.25
C PRO A 455 -22.14 5.49 5.18
N GLU A 456 -22.40 4.19 5.10
CA GLU A 456 -23.21 3.59 4.02
C GLU A 456 -24.72 3.88 4.14
N ASN A 457 -25.14 4.71 5.12
CA ASN A 457 -26.43 5.37 5.19
C ASN A 457 -26.26 6.78 5.75
N ALA A 458 -26.56 7.79 4.93
CA ALA A 458 -26.85 9.19 5.28
C ALA A 458 -27.85 9.74 4.28
#